data_AF-A0A2G5VDF0-F1
#
_entry.id   AF-A0A2G5VDF0-F1
#
_cell.length_a   1.000
_cell.length_b   1.000
_cell.length_c   1.000
_cell.angle_alpha   90.00
_cell.angle_beta   90.00
_cell.angle_gamma   90.00
#
_symmetry.space_group_name_H-M   'P 1'
#
loop_
_entity.id
_entity.type
_entity.pdbx_description
1 polymer ?
#
loop_
_entity_poly.entity_id
_entity_poly.type
_entity_poly.pdbx_seq_one_letter_code
_entity_poly.pdbx_strand_id
1 'polypeptide(L)'
;MKSVLQSTRGVRSLNSTNFPAPWPFVKKGAFGQRKIGPMNYEKFKVPGQNREFPELSPKFQKLNPKELHRYTGVQPDGYHDEKTGEFVPVKEMRSQLVVPNLDGFKLRPYVSYRTDVQIEKRRVAYEKKVLEKGSERLADLHTVEDERWPPPRMTPETLFELQYGETIRVAYKAGLYGPVTETPKKNA
;
A
#
# COMPACT_ATOMS: atom_id res chain seq x y z
N MET A 1 58.26 20.50 25.29
CA MET A 1 57.52 19.27 24.93
C MET A 1 58.43 18.42 24.05
N LYS A 2 58.79 17.21 24.47
CA LYS A 2 59.71 16.34 23.72
C LYS A 2 59.00 15.80 22.47
N SER A 3 59.56 16.02 21.30
CA SER A 3 59.07 15.45 20.03
C SER A 3 59.31 13.95 20.03
N VAL A 4 58.24 13.16 19.90
CA VAL A 4 58.33 11.69 19.81
C VAL A 4 58.87 11.33 18.42
N LEU A 5 60.08 10.76 18.37
CA LEU A 5 60.66 10.17 17.17
C LEU A 5 59.83 8.96 16.74
N GLN A 6 59.11 9.08 15.62
CA GLN A 6 58.35 7.97 15.03
C GLN A 6 59.27 7.09 14.18
N SER A 7 59.25 5.78 14.46
CA SER A 7 59.99 4.75 13.72
C SER A 7 59.59 4.73 12.24
N THR A 8 60.59 4.85 11.35
CA THR A 8 60.42 4.78 9.88
C THR A 8 60.70 3.39 9.31
N ARG A 9 61.13 2.42 10.12
CA ARG A 9 61.46 1.06 9.68
C ARG A 9 60.61 0.03 10.40
N GLY A 10 59.62 -0.48 9.68
CA GLY A 10 58.86 -1.66 10.08
C GLY A 10 57.41 -1.56 9.66
N VAL A 11 56.95 -2.55 8.89
CA VAL A 11 55.60 -2.77 8.31
C VAL A 11 54.50 -2.97 9.38
N ARG A 12 54.69 -2.43 10.60
CA ARG A 12 53.80 -2.54 11.76
C ARG A 12 53.70 -1.25 12.56
N SER A 13 54.05 -0.09 11.99
CA SER A 13 53.60 1.18 12.57
C SER A 13 52.10 1.32 12.28
N LEU A 14 51.26 1.24 13.31
CA LEU A 14 49.83 1.56 13.28
C LEU A 14 49.64 3.09 13.08
N ASN A 15 50.34 3.67 12.10
CA ASN A 15 50.22 5.07 11.76
C ASN A 15 49.01 5.24 10.85
N SER A 16 48.01 5.95 11.35
CA SER A 16 46.71 6.15 10.67
C SER A 16 46.81 6.80 9.28
N THR A 17 47.92 7.47 8.96
CA THR A 17 48.17 8.03 7.62
C THR A 17 48.50 6.98 6.56
N ASN A 18 49.02 5.80 6.95
CA ASN A 18 49.46 4.75 6.01
C ASN A 18 48.42 3.65 5.78
N PHE A 19 47.30 3.66 6.51
CA PHE A 19 46.18 2.74 6.30
C PHE A 19 44.95 3.52 5.80
N PRO A 20 44.57 3.41 4.51
CA PRO A 20 43.26 3.87 4.09
C PRO A 20 42.21 2.97 4.78
N ALA A 21 41.46 3.53 5.74
CA ALA A 21 40.48 2.77 6.50
C ALA A 21 39.38 2.24 5.57
N PRO A 22 38.99 0.95 5.65
CA PRO A 22 38.03 0.35 4.72
C PRO A 22 36.56 0.75 4.96
N TRP A 23 36.28 1.78 5.77
CA TRP A 23 34.91 2.17 6.17
C TRP A 23 34.74 3.69 6.20
N PRO A 24 33.55 4.24 5.87
CA PRO A 24 33.39 5.67 5.63
C PRO A 24 33.49 6.47 6.93
N PHE A 25 34.51 7.33 7.01
CA PHE A 25 34.63 8.37 8.03
C PHE A 25 33.40 9.28 7.98
N VAL A 26 32.76 9.43 9.13
CA VAL A 26 31.61 10.31 9.28
C VAL A 26 32.09 11.60 9.94
N LYS A 27 31.98 12.74 9.25
CA LYS A 27 32.32 14.05 9.84
C LYS A 27 31.08 14.64 10.51
N LYS A 28 31.20 15.05 11.78
CA LYS A 28 30.13 15.74 12.51
C LYS A 28 30.06 17.20 12.01
N GLY A 29 29.01 17.55 11.28
CA GLY A 29 28.70 18.93 10.89
C GLY A 29 27.72 19.58 11.87
N ALA A 30 27.48 20.88 11.72
CA ALA A 30 26.59 21.67 12.61
C ALA A 30 25.14 21.13 12.71
N PHE A 31 24.69 20.29 11.75
CA PHE A 31 23.37 19.65 11.73
C PHE A 31 23.43 18.10 11.68
N GLY A 32 24.56 17.49 12.08
CA GLY A 32 24.71 16.02 12.15
C GLY A 32 25.81 15.43 11.29
N GLN A 33 25.92 14.10 11.33
CA GLN A 33 26.98 13.28 10.74
C GLN A 33 26.80 13.13 9.21
N ARG A 34 27.81 13.46 8.39
CA ARG A 34 27.80 13.28 6.92
C ARG A 34 28.82 12.22 6.48
N LYS A 35 28.41 11.28 5.61
CA LYS A 35 29.30 10.30 4.94
C LYS A 35 30.11 11.01 3.84
N ILE A 36 31.43 10.87 3.85
CA ILE A 36 32.31 11.27 2.75
C ILE A 36 33.04 10.00 2.28
N GLY A 37 32.70 9.51 1.08
CA GLY A 37 33.33 8.32 0.47
C GLY A 37 33.12 8.30 -1.04
N PRO A 38 33.96 7.59 -1.81
CA PRO A 38 33.98 7.67 -3.27
C PRO A 38 32.76 6.96 -3.87
N MET A 39 32.06 7.65 -4.77
CA MET A 39 30.88 7.16 -5.47
C MET A 39 31.34 6.33 -6.67
N ASN A 40 31.18 4.99 -6.62
CA ASN A 40 31.42 4.14 -7.79
C ASN A 40 30.22 4.24 -8.75
N TYR A 41 30.41 4.82 -9.93
CA TYR A 41 29.43 4.77 -11.00
C TYR A 41 29.66 3.50 -11.84
N GLU A 42 28.77 2.52 -11.70
CA GLU A 42 28.78 1.31 -12.55
C GLU A 42 28.20 1.64 -13.94
N LYS A 43 29.03 1.53 -15.00
CA LYS A 43 28.70 1.94 -16.38
C LYS A 43 27.51 1.22 -17.02
N PHE A 44 27.08 0.08 -16.48
CA PHE A 44 26.01 -0.75 -17.07
C PHE A 44 24.64 -0.52 -16.41
N LYS A 45 24.57 0.23 -15.32
CA LYS A 45 23.29 0.62 -14.73
C LYS A 45 22.77 1.85 -15.47
N VAL A 46 21.72 1.65 -16.25
CA VAL A 46 20.97 2.78 -16.82
C VAL A 46 20.35 3.54 -15.64
N PRO A 47 20.53 4.88 -15.55
CA PRO A 47 19.93 5.64 -14.48
C PRO A 47 18.40 5.44 -14.46
N GLY A 48 17.86 4.96 -13.33
CA GLY A 48 16.41 4.79 -13.11
C GLY A 48 15.93 3.34 -12.91
N GLN A 49 16.75 2.34 -13.25
CA GLN A 49 16.33 0.93 -13.30
C GLN A 49 15.91 0.32 -11.95
N ASN A 50 16.39 0.89 -10.83
CA ASN A 50 16.08 0.46 -9.47
C ASN A 50 15.29 1.51 -8.66
N ARG A 51 14.64 2.50 -9.30
CA ARG A 51 14.09 3.70 -8.62
C ARG A 51 15.15 4.46 -7.78
N GLU A 52 16.43 4.31 -8.13
CA GLU A 52 17.55 4.99 -7.49
C GLU A 52 17.55 6.51 -7.77
N PHE A 53 16.83 6.93 -8.80
CA PHE A 53 16.48 8.33 -9.01
C PHE A 53 15.08 8.52 -8.41
N PRO A 54 14.93 9.34 -7.35
CA PRO A 54 13.61 9.87 -7.04
C PRO A 54 13.30 10.75 -8.24
N GLU A 55 12.45 10.29 -9.16
CA GLU A 55 12.10 11.10 -10.31
C GLU A 55 11.62 12.47 -9.80
N LEU A 56 12.44 13.49 -10.07
CA LEU A 56 12.40 14.85 -9.55
C LEU A 56 12.77 15.02 -8.06
N SER A 57 13.92 15.65 -7.86
CA SER A 57 14.35 16.18 -6.57
C SER A 57 13.35 17.24 -6.02
N PRO A 58 13.30 17.48 -4.69
CA PRO A 58 12.27 18.29 -4.03
C PRO A 58 12.00 19.63 -4.72
N LYS A 59 10.81 19.74 -5.34
CA LYS A 59 9.86 20.86 -5.59
C LYS A 59 10.37 22.26 -6.02
N PHE A 60 11.63 22.63 -5.77
CA PHE A 60 12.17 23.99 -5.87
C PHE A 60 13.59 24.06 -6.44
N GLN A 61 14.17 22.96 -6.91
CA GLN A 61 15.50 23.02 -7.50
C GLN A 61 15.44 23.60 -8.91
N LYS A 62 16.18 24.70 -9.12
CA LYS A 62 16.43 25.34 -10.43
C LYS A 62 17.10 24.40 -11.46
N LEU A 63 17.48 23.19 -11.03
CA LEU A 63 18.13 22.16 -11.83
C LEU A 63 17.11 21.23 -12.52
N ASN A 64 15.83 21.29 -12.14
CA ASN A 64 14.79 20.56 -12.86
C ASN A 64 14.61 21.17 -14.27
N PRO A 65 14.12 20.39 -15.25
CA PRO A 65 13.67 20.94 -16.52
C PRO A 65 12.69 22.09 -16.27
N LYS A 66 12.76 23.15 -17.08
CA LYS A 66 11.94 24.36 -16.90
C LYS A 66 10.44 24.04 -16.85
N GLU A 67 10.00 23.03 -17.59
CA GLU A 67 8.61 22.54 -17.64
C GLU A 67 8.15 21.94 -16.31
N LEU A 68 9.08 21.39 -15.53
CA LEU A 68 8.82 20.74 -14.24
C LEU A 68 9.11 21.68 -13.06
N HIS A 69 9.46 22.94 -13.34
CA HIS A 69 9.53 23.96 -12.31
C HIS A 69 8.15 24.12 -11.68
N ARG A 70 8.06 23.93 -10.36
CA ARG A 70 6.81 24.04 -9.58
C ARG A 70 5.78 22.93 -9.84
N TYR A 71 6.15 21.86 -10.56
CA TYR A 71 5.29 20.68 -10.65
C TYR A 71 5.20 20.00 -9.27
N THR A 72 3.96 19.76 -8.83
CA THR A 72 3.65 19.26 -7.47
C THR A 72 2.94 17.90 -7.50
N GLY A 73 2.69 17.33 -8.68
CA GLY A 73 1.84 16.15 -8.85
C GLY A 73 0.35 16.44 -8.62
N VAL A 74 -0.05 17.71 -8.50
CA VAL A 74 -1.45 18.10 -8.40
C VAL A 74 -2.13 17.87 -9.74
N GLN A 75 -3.26 17.17 -9.71
CA GLN A 75 -4.10 16.98 -10.90
C GLN A 75 -4.74 18.33 -11.30
N PRO A 76 -4.79 18.66 -12.60
CA PRO A 76 -5.39 19.91 -13.05
C PRO A 76 -6.92 19.92 -12.78
N ASP A 77 -7.45 21.07 -12.37
CA ASP A 77 -8.88 21.27 -12.08
C ASP A 77 -9.59 22.12 -13.15
N GLY A 78 -8.97 22.27 -14.31
CA GLY A 78 -9.45 23.10 -15.41
C GLY A 78 -8.45 23.16 -16.55
N TYR A 79 -8.63 24.13 -17.45
CA TYR A 79 -7.74 24.34 -18.59
C TYR A 79 -7.44 25.83 -18.77
N HIS A 80 -6.37 26.16 -19.50
CA HIS A 80 -6.10 27.53 -19.94
C HIS A 80 -6.78 27.77 -21.28
N ASP A 81 -7.54 28.86 -21.39
CA ASP A 81 -8.16 29.27 -22.65
C ASP A 81 -7.08 29.73 -23.64
N GLU A 82 -7.13 29.28 -24.90
CA GLU A 82 -6.08 29.51 -25.90
C GLU A 82 -6.00 30.98 -26.31
N LYS A 83 -7.13 31.71 -26.25
CA LYS A 83 -7.22 33.10 -26.72
C LYS A 83 -6.82 34.12 -25.66
N THR A 84 -7.24 33.92 -24.42
CA THR A 84 -7.01 34.84 -23.30
C THR A 84 -5.83 34.40 -22.44
N GLY A 85 -5.43 33.13 -22.48
CA GLY A 85 -4.44 32.53 -21.57
C GLY A 85 -4.95 32.38 -20.13
N GLU A 86 -6.19 32.80 -19.87
CA GLU A 86 -6.79 32.76 -18.55
C GLU A 86 -7.15 31.32 -18.16
N PHE A 87 -7.01 31.01 -16.87
CA PHE A 87 -7.35 29.70 -16.36
C PHE A 87 -8.86 29.59 -16.12
N VAL A 88 -9.50 28.66 -16.81
CA VAL A 88 -10.94 28.37 -16.69
C VAL A 88 -11.12 27.12 -15.81
N PRO A 89 -11.65 27.26 -14.59
CA PRO A 89 -11.89 26.12 -13.72
C PRO A 89 -13.14 25.35 -14.17
N VAL A 90 -13.04 24.01 -14.19
CA VAL A 90 -14.15 23.12 -14.56
C VAL A 90 -14.71 22.47 -13.30
N LYS A 91 -16.00 22.69 -13.01
CA LYS A 91 -16.63 22.26 -11.75
C LYS A 91 -16.61 20.74 -11.57
N GLU A 92 -16.73 19.99 -12.67
CA GLU A 92 -16.74 18.53 -12.73
C GLU A 92 -15.35 17.93 -12.49
N MET A 93 -14.28 18.67 -12.80
CA MET A 93 -12.90 18.24 -12.59
C MET A 93 -12.45 18.45 -11.13
N ARG A 94 -13.16 19.29 -10.38
CA ARG A 94 -12.86 19.56 -8.97
C ARG A 94 -13.36 18.44 -8.08
N SER A 95 -12.46 17.85 -7.30
CA SER A 95 -12.82 16.86 -6.29
C SER A 95 -13.70 17.48 -5.21
N GLN A 96 -14.83 16.84 -4.92
CA GLN A 96 -15.75 17.23 -3.87
C GLN A 96 -15.72 16.19 -2.76
N LEU A 97 -15.52 16.64 -1.51
CA LEU A 97 -15.58 15.76 -0.35
C LEU A 97 -17.04 15.59 0.06
N VAL A 98 -17.60 14.41 -0.18
CA VAL A 98 -18.94 14.04 0.28
C VAL A 98 -18.84 13.58 1.73
N VAL A 99 -19.21 14.46 2.66
CA VAL A 99 -19.15 14.19 4.11
C VAL A 99 -20.55 13.82 4.62
N PRO A 100 -20.76 12.60 5.15
CA PRO A 100 -22.04 12.20 5.74
C PRO A 100 -22.27 12.88 7.10
N ASN A 101 -23.54 12.98 7.53
CA ASN A 101 -23.84 13.36 8.91
C ASN A 101 -23.49 12.21 9.86
N LEU A 102 -22.70 12.51 10.91
CA LEU A 102 -22.22 11.54 11.90
C LEU A 102 -22.95 11.64 13.25
N ASP A 103 -24.03 12.43 13.35
CA ASP A 103 -24.85 12.53 14.55
C ASP A 103 -25.42 11.15 14.94
N GLY A 104 -25.12 10.69 16.16
CA GLY A 104 -25.55 9.39 16.67
C GLY A 104 -24.76 8.19 16.14
N PHE A 105 -23.66 8.39 15.42
CA PHE A 105 -22.83 7.30 14.91
C PHE A 105 -22.13 6.52 16.03
N LYS A 106 -22.39 5.21 16.13
CA LYS A 106 -21.92 4.38 17.25
C LYS A 106 -20.47 3.92 17.13
N LEU A 107 -19.94 3.78 15.92
CA LEU A 107 -18.60 3.26 15.69
C LEU A 107 -17.55 4.30 16.07
N ARG A 108 -16.44 3.84 16.66
CA ARG A 108 -15.31 4.65 17.10
C ARG A 108 -14.04 4.25 16.35
N PRO A 109 -13.02 5.13 16.27
CA PRO A 109 -11.75 4.81 15.59
C PRO A 109 -11.01 3.59 16.16
N TYR A 110 -11.26 3.26 17.42
CA TYR A 110 -10.62 2.16 18.12
C TYR A 110 -11.66 1.23 18.75
N VAL A 111 -11.29 -0.04 18.83
CA VAL A 111 -12.08 -1.12 19.43
C VAL A 111 -11.43 -1.53 20.75
N SER A 112 -12.23 -1.99 21.73
CA SER A 112 -11.71 -2.43 23.02
C SER A 112 -11.05 -3.81 22.92
N TYR A 113 -9.92 -4.04 23.61
CA TYR A 113 -9.25 -5.35 23.68
C TYR A 113 -10.11 -6.53 24.18
N ARG A 114 -11.26 -6.26 24.81
CA ARG A 114 -12.21 -7.31 25.22
C ARG A 114 -12.76 -8.08 24.02
N THR A 115 -12.77 -7.49 22.82
CA THR A 115 -13.19 -8.16 21.60
C THR A 115 -12.26 -9.28 21.19
N ASP A 116 -10.95 -9.16 21.46
CA ASP A 116 -9.97 -10.17 21.08
C ASP A 116 -10.24 -11.50 21.80
N VAL A 117 -10.64 -11.42 23.07
CA VAL A 117 -11.06 -12.58 23.86
C VAL A 117 -12.32 -13.23 23.28
N GLN A 118 -13.26 -12.44 22.77
CA GLN A 118 -14.48 -12.96 22.13
C GLN A 118 -14.18 -13.58 20.77
N ILE A 119 -13.31 -12.94 19.98
CA ILE A 119 -12.83 -13.42 18.68
C ILE A 119 -12.15 -14.77 18.84
N GLU A 120 -11.27 -14.91 19.82
CA GLU A 120 -10.56 -16.16 20.07
C GLU A 120 -11.53 -17.30 20.46
N LYS A 121 -12.52 -17.01 21.32
CA LYS A 121 -13.58 -17.97 21.67
C LYS A 121 -14.36 -18.44 20.44
N ARG A 122 -14.75 -17.51 19.56
CA ARG A 122 -15.47 -17.83 18.31
C ARG A 122 -14.61 -18.66 17.37
N ARG A 123 -13.33 -18.32 17.24
CA ARG A 123 -12.37 -19.07 16.42
C ARG A 123 -12.27 -20.52 16.87
N VAL A 124 -12.01 -20.74 18.16
CA VAL A 124 -11.87 -22.10 18.73
C VAL A 124 -13.19 -22.88 18.60
N ALA A 125 -14.34 -22.24 18.82
CA ALA A 125 -15.63 -22.88 18.63
C ALA A 125 -15.86 -23.30 17.17
N TYR A 126 -15.44 -22.46 16.23
CA TYR A 126 -15.56 -22.74 14.81
C TYR A 126 -14.61 -23.86 14.36
N GLU A 127 -13.35 -23.84 14.77
CA GLU A 127 -12.37 -24.88 14.49
C GLU A 127 -12.84 -26.26 14.97
N LYS A 128 -13.48 -26.34 16.15
CA LYS A 128 -14.11 -27.58 16.63
C LYS A 128 -15.19 -28.09 15.68
N LYS A 129 -16.06 -27.20 15.17
CA LYS A 129 -17.08 -27.57 14.18
C LYS A 129 -16.47 -28.04 12.86
N VAL A 130 -15.37 -27.42 12.42
CA VAL A 130 -14.65 -27.86 11.21
C VAL A 130 -14.09 -29.27 11.41
N LEU A 131 -13.49 -29.55 12.57
CA LEU A 131 -12.98 -30.88 12.90
C LEU A 131 -14.11 -31.92 12.97
N GLU A 132 -15.25 -31.58 13.58
CA GLU A 132 -16.42 -32.47 13.67
C GLU A 132 -17.05 -32.78 12.30
N LYS A 133 -17.11 -31.79 11.41
CA LYS A 133 -17.77 -31.91 10.09
C LYS A 133 -16.82 -32.30 8.96
N GLY A 134 -15.50 -32.21 9.18
CA GLY A 134 -14.45 -32.58 8.24
C GLY A 134 -14.18 -31.58 7.11
N SER A 135 -14.98 -30.52 6.96
CA SER A 135 -14.74 -29.45 5.98
C SER A 135 -15.31 -28.11 6.41
N GLU A 136 -14.70 -27.03 5.95
CA GLU A 136 -15.16 -25.66 6.25
C GLU A 136 -16.56 -25.38 5.70
N ARG A 137 -16.84 -25.83 4.46
CA ARG A 137 -18.15 -25.62 3.81
C ARG A 137 -19.29 -26.31 4.56
N LEU A 138 -19.06 -27.52 5.10
CA LEU A 138 -20.07 -28.19 5.92
C LEU A 138 -20.23 -27.51 7.28
N ALA A 139 -19.13 -26.99 7.85
CA ALA A 139 -19.20 -26.23 9.09
C ALA A 139 -19.95 -24.89 8.91
N ASP A 140 -19.77 -24.19 7.77
CA ASP A 140 -20.51 -22.97 7.39
C ASP A 140 -22.02 -23.15 7.47
N LEU A 141 -22.53 -24.24 6.90
CA LEU A 141 -23.97 -24.55 6.89
C LEU A 141 -24.57 -24.74 8.29
N HIS A 142 -23.73 -25.04 9.29
CA HIS A 142 -24.13 -25.30 10.67
C HIS A 142 -23.68 -24.20 11.64
N THR A 143 -23.11 -23.10 11.14
CA THR A 143 -22.71 -21.94 11.94
C THR A 143 -23.59 -20.75 11.61
N VAL A 144 -24.07 -20.07 12.65
CA VAL A 144 -24.71 -18.75 12.49
C VAL A 144 -23.64 -17.77 12.01
N GLU A 145 -23.96 -16.93 11.02
CA GLU A 145 -23.02 -15.99 10.38
C GLU A 145 -22.34 -15.06 11.40
N ASP A 146 -23.07 -14.57 12.41
CA ASP A 146 -22.55 -13.67 13.44
C ASP A 146 -21.51 -14.32 14.39
N GLU A 147 -21.57 -15.65 14.52
CA GLU A 147 -20.66 -16.42 15.37
C GLU A 147 -19.44 -16.94 14.60
N ARG A 148 -19.51 -16.92 13.27
CA ARG A 148 -18.48 -17.43 12.38
C ARG A 148 -17.21 -16.59 12.50
N TRP A 149 -16.15 -17.18 13.05
CA TRP A 149 -14.81 -16.59 13.02
C TRP A 149 -13.75 -17.64 12.67
N PRO A 150 -12.81 -17.37 11.74
CA PRO A 150 -12.70 -16.14 10.94
C PRO A 150 -13.86 -15.97 9.94
N PRO A 151 -14.17 -14.72 9.54
CA PRO A 151 -15.16 -14.49 8.49
C PRO A 151 -14.71 -15.16 7.18
N PRO A 152 -15.65 -15.68 6.37
CA PRO A 152 -15.34 -16.30 5.10
C PRO A 152 -14.70 -15.28 4.15
N ARG A 153 -13.91 -15.77 3.19
CA ARG A 153 -13.38 -14.91 2.13
C ARG A 153 -14.53 -14.44 1.23
N MET A 154 -14.56 -13.14 0.92
CA MET A 154 -15.53 -12.56 -0.01
C MET A 154 -15.11 -12.86 -1.46
N THR A 155 -15.47 -14.05 -1.95
CA THR A 155 -15.36 -14.45 -3.36
C THR A 155 -16.67 -14.09 -4.08
N PRO A 156 -16.68 -14.07 -5.44
CA PRO A 156 -17.91 -13.85 -6.19
C PRO A 156 -19.01 -14.86 -5.83
N GLU A 157 -18.64 -16.11 -5.56
CA GLU A 157 -19.55 -17.16 -5.12
C GLU A 157 -20.15 -16.85 -3.75
N THR A 158 -19.34 -16.46 -2.76
CA THR A 158 -19.86 -16.17 -1.41
C THR A 158 -20.73 -14.92 -1.41
N LEU A 159 -20.36 -13.88 -2.16
CA LEU A 159 -21.20 -12.70 -2.37
C LEU A 159 -22.54 -13.04 -3.01
N PHE A 160 -22.52 -13.90 -4.04
CA PHE A 160 -23.73 -14.32 -4.73
C PHE A 160 -24.66 -15.12 -3.81
N GLU A 161 -24.11 -16.08 -3.07
CA GLU A 161 -24.89 -16.89 -2.13
C GLU A 161 -25.50 -16.05 -1.00
N LEU A 162 -24.75 -15.09 -0.43
CA LEU A 162 -25.25 -14.20 0.63
C LEU A 162 -26.37 -13.28 0.15
N GLN A 163 -26.22 -12.66 -1.03
CA GLN A 163 -27.15 -11.66 -1.52
C GLN A 163 -28.35 -12.26 -2.26
N TYR A 164 -28.12 -13.30 -3.06
CA TYR A 164 -29.11 -13.84 -4.00
C TYR A 164 -29.46 -15.32 -3.74
N GLY A 165 -28.69 -16.04 -2.93
CA GLY A 165 -28.88 -17.48 -2.76
C GLY A 165 -30.28 -17.83 -2.25
N GLU A 166 -30.76 -17.14 -1.22
CA GLU A 166 -32.09 -17.42 -0.66
C GLU A 166 -33.23 -17.05 -1.63
N THR A 167 -33.15 -15.87 -2.24
CA THR A 167 -34.18 -15.38 -3.18
C THR A 167 -34.32 -16.31 -4.38
N ILE A 168 -33.20 -16.77 -4.95
CA ILE A 168 -33.18 -17.71 -6.06
C ILE A 168 -33.72 -19.07 -5.65
N ARG A 169 -33.35 -19.61 -4.48
CA ARG A 169 -33.87 -20.90 -4.01
C ARG A 169 -35.38 -20.86 -3.77
N VAL A 170 -35.90 -19.76 -3.23
CA VAL A 170 -37.35 -19.56 -3.04
C VAL A 170 -38.05 -19.50 -4.39
N ALA A 171 -37.55 -18.68 -5.32
CA ALA A 171 -38.12 -18.57 -6.66
C ALA A 171 -38.04 -19.88 -7.46
N TYR A 172 -36.97 -20.65 -7.29
CA TYR A 172 -36.81 -21.98 -7.87
C TYR A 172 -37.83 -22.98 -7.32
N LYS A 173 -38.01 -23.03 -5.99
CA LYS A 173 -39.06 -23.86 -5.36
C LYS A 173 -40.46 -23.45 -5.80
N ALA A 174 -40.69 -22.16 -6.05
CA ALA A 174 -41.94 -21.63 -6.58
C ALA A 174 -42.14 -21.91 -8.09
N GLY A 175 -41.16 -22.53 -8.77
CA GLY A 175 -41.23 -22.86 -10.19
C GLY A 175 -41.11 -21.66 -11.13
N LEU A 176 -40.58 -20.51 -10.66
CA LEU A 176 -40.43 -19.29 -11.47
C LEU A 176 -39.29 -19.37 -12.48
N TYR A 177 -38.40 -20.37 -12.36
CA TYR A 177 -37.32 -20.60 -13.31
C TYR A 177 -37.63 -21.81 -14.17
N GLY A 178 -37.59 -21.62 -15.49
CA GLY A 178 -37.74 -22.67 -16.51
C GLY A 178 -36.40 -23.06 -17.16
N PRO A 179 -36.40 -24.08 -18.03
CA PRO A 179 -35.22 -24.43 -18.81
C PRO A 179 -34.78 -23.24 -19.67
N VAL A 180 -33.48 -22.96 -19.67
CA VAL A 180 -32.89 -21.92 -20.52
C VAL A 180 -33.00 -22.41 -21.96
N THR A 181 -33.95 -21.88 -22.73
CA THR A 181 -33.94 -22.04 -24.18
C THR A 181 -32.70 -21.31 -24.70
N GLU A 182 -31.78 -22.04 -25.33
CA GLU A 182 -30.54 -21.48 -25.86
C GLU A 182 -30.84 -20.20 -26.64
N THR A 183 -30.27 -19.07 -26.20
CA THR A 183 -30.35 -17.83 -26.97
C THR A 183 -29.72 -18.10 -28.34
N PRO A 184 -30.44 -17.83 -29.45
CA PRO A 184 -29.89 -18.07 -30.77
C PRO A 184 -28.60 -17.25 -30.90
N LYS A 185 -27.49 -17.92 -31.20
CA LYS A 185 -26.21 -17.27 -31.48
C LYS A 185 -26.48 -16.24 -32.57
N LYS A 186 -26.37 -14.94 -32.22
CA LYS A 186 -26.30 -13.88 -33.23
C LYS A 186 -25.06 -14.16 -34.05
N ASN A 187 -25.26 -14.71 -35.25
CA ASN A 187 -24.20 -14.83 -36.24
C ASN A 187 -23.61 -13.43 -36.44
N ALA A 188 -22.29 -13.32 -36.25
CA ALA A 188 -21.52 -12.10 -36.46
C ALA A 188 -21.56 -11.65 -37.92
#